data_AF-A0A1D1VTW7-F1
#
_entry.id   AF-A0A1D1VTW7-F1
#
_cell.length_a   1.000
_cell.length_b   1.000
_cell.length_c   1.000
_cell.angle_alpha   90.00
_cell.angle_beta   90.00
_cell.angle_gamma   90.00
#
_symmetry.space_group_name_H-M   'P 1'
#
loop_
_entity.id
_entity.type
_entity.pdbx_description
1 polymer ?
#
loop_
_entity_poly.entity_id
_entity_poly.type
_entity_poly.pdbx_seq_one_letter_code
_entity_poly.pdbx_strand_id
1 'polypeptide(L)'
;MAILETSRACILVLILSCWTEVGAYYRNYICYGTGDCIITYHTGGMVDDQHRWAVECHDGEAMIGFLQQTDTLWCKFMFPKKKPTFGIYPYYDYCNVRNLAPTYKEFYCYDKYYPSDSYDTFVTGISKDQPSSPGHMMKCCKLPYGYHLDYSRCEYKYNHDKFGEMYDEHNMWVTKCDRDFVLTGIGRAINPWRGIADYDYVWAQCCPLFYDPAYVSLFAGPVAASSKVTSANSTATAAHRPKG
;
A
#
# COMPACT_ATOMS: atom_id res chain seq x y z
N MET A 1 7.40 65.45 -6.68
CA MET A 1 6.12 64.72 -6.84
C MET A 1 6.38 63.50 -7.73
N ALA A 2 7.12 62.50 -7.23
CA ALA A 2 7.61 61.37 -8.04
C ALA A 2 7.98 60.12 -7.20
N ILE A 3 7.30 59.88 -6.08
CA ILE A 3 7.61 58.74 -5.17
C ILE A 3 6.38 57.82 -4.96
N LEU A 4 5.22 58.13 -5.56
CA LEU A 4 3.98 57.41 -5.28
C LEU A 4 3.57 56.35 -6.32
N GLU A 5 4.35 56.13 -7.38
CA GLU A 5 3.95 55.18 -8.45
C GLU A 5 4.68 53.83 -8.42
N THR A 6 5.78 53.68 -7.67
CA THR A 6 6.55 52.43 -7.62
C THR A 6 5.97 51.36 -6.68
N SER A 7 5.00 51.71 -5.83
CA SER A 7 4.43 50.79 -4.83
C SER A 7 3.38 49.82 -5.41
N ARG A 8 2.67 50.20 -6.49
CA ARG A 8 1.60 49.36 -7.06
C ARG A 8 2.10 48.21 -7.93
N ALA A 9 3.31 48.33 -8.50
CA ALA A 9 3.89 47.29 -9.34
C ALA A 9 4.41 46.08 -8.52
N CYS A 10 4.92 46.29 -7.29
CA CYS A 10 5.44 45.19 -6.46
C CYS A 10 4.35 44.28 -5.88
N ILE A 11 3.15 44.80 -5.60
CA ILE A 11 2.06 43.99 -5.03
C ILE A 11 1.49 43.01 -6.06
N LEU A 12 1.50 43.39 -7.35
CA LEU A 12 1.02 42.52 -8.44
C LEU A 12 1.99 41.36 -8.75
N VAL A 13 3.29 41.52 -8.51
CA VAL A 13 4.30 40.47 -8.70
C VAL A 13 4.26 39.41 -7.60
N LEU A 14 3.85 39.77 -6.37
CA LEU A 14 3.72 38.82 -5.25
C LEU A 14 2.45 37.95 -5.32
N ILE A 15 1.38 38.43 -5.99
CA ILE A 15 0.14 37.65 -6.15
C ILE A 15 0.27 36.65 -7.30
N LEU A 16 1.10 36.92 -8.32
CA LEU A 16 1.26 36.04 -9.48
C LEU A 16 2.18 34.83 -9.24
N SER A 17 3.04 34.86 -8.22
CA SER A 17 3.97 33.76 -7.89
C SER A 17 3.43 32.72 -6.91
N CYS A 18 2.19 32.88 -6.42
CA CYS A 18 1.52 31.90 -5.56
C CYS A 18 0.81 30.77 -6.34
N TRP A 19 0.99 30.74 -7.67
CA TRP A 19 0.65 29.61 -8.53
C TRP A 19 1.91 28.79 -8.84
N THR A 20 2.76 28.55 -7.85
CA THR A 20 3.66 27.40 -7.96
C THR A 20 2.75 26.18 -7.97
N GLU A 21 2.74 25.46 -9.08
CA GLU A 21 2.08 24.17 -9.22
C GLU A 21 2.31 23.38 -7.94
N VAL A 22 1.25 23.21 -7.13
CA VAL A 22 1.24 22.18 -6.12
C VAL A 22 1.23 20.90 -6.93
N GLY A 23 2.42 20.42 -7.31
CA GLY A 23 2.59 19.27 -8.18
C GLY A 23 1.75 18.15 -7.61
N ALA A 24 0.67 17.82 -8.31
CA ALA A 24 -0.23 16.77 -7.88
C ALA A 24 0.59 15.49 -7.75
N TYR A 25 0.48 14.82 -6.61
CA TYR A 25 1.28 13.63 -6.32
C TYR A 25 1.07 12.51 -7.35
N TYR A 26 -0.04 12.51 -8.10
CA TYR A 26 -0.35 11.56 -9.17
C TYR A 26 -0.57 12.27 -10.51
N ARG A 27 -0.11 11.67 -11.61
CA ARG A 27 -0.33 12.21 -12.96
C ARG A 27 -1.80 12.11 -13.34
N ASN A 28 -2.40 10.95 -13.09
CA ASN A 28 -3.83 10.71 -13.27
C ASN A 28 -4.38 9.98 -12.05
N TYR A 29 -5.45 10.54 -11.47
CA TYR A 29 -6.24 9.94 -10.42
C TYR A 29 -7.71 10.00 -10.84
N ILE A 30 -8.21 8.91 -11.42
CA ILE A 30 -9.55 8.87 -12.00
C ILE A 30 -10.40 7.93 -11.17
N CYS A 31 -11.38 8.48 -10.45
CA CYS A 31 -12.33 7.69 -9.68
C CYS A 31 -13.66 7.53 -10.40
N TYR A 32 -14.22 6.32 -10.30
CA TYR A 32 -15.53 5.97 -10.83
C TYR A 32 -16.58 6.00 -9.72
N GLY A 33 -17.85 6.14 -10.10
CA GLY A 33 -18.99 6.12 -9.16
C GLY A 33 -19.15 4.80 -8.38
N THR A 34 -18.40 3.76 -8.73
CA THR A 34 -18.31 2.49 -7.99
C THR A 34 -17.37 2.54 -6.78
N GLY A 35 -16.65 3.66 -6.58
CA GLY A 35 -15.62 3.82 -5.56
C GLY A 35 -14.26 3.23 -5.95
N ASP A 36 -14.10 2.78 -7.20
CA ASP A 36 -12.83 2.33 -7.74
C ASP A 36 -12.08 3.54 -8.34
N CYS A 37 -10.77 3.63 -8.11
CA CYS A 37 -9.92 4.67 -8.65
C CYS A 37 -8.74 4.06 -9.43
N ILE A 38 -8.47 4.62 -10.60
CA ILE A 38 -7.27 4.32 -11.38
C ILE A 38 -6.21 5.33 -11.00
N ILE A 39 -5.07 4.83 -10.56
CA ILE A 39 -3.91 5.64 -10.24
C ILE A 39 -2.82 5.27 -11.26
N THR A 40 -2.44 6.24 -12.08
CA THR A 40 -1.30 6.10 -12.99
C THR A 40 -0.12 6.87 -12.44
N TYR A 41 1.06 6.26 -12.55
CA TYR A 41 2.39 6.75 -12.21
C TYR A 41 2.53 8.25 -11.96
N HIS A 42 3.30 8.55 -10.92
CA HIS A 42 3.95 9.84 -10.80
C HIS A 42 5.33 9.73 -10.16
N THR A 43 6.20 10.66 -10.52
CA THR A 43 7.46 10.93 -9.84
C THR A 43 7.19 11.60 -8.47
N GLY A 44 6.34 11.03 -7.63
CA GLY A 44 5.95 11.60 -6.34
C GLY A 44 5.81 10.51 -5.31
N GLY A 45 6.42 10.73 -4.14
CA GLY A 45 6.56 9.78 -3.05
C GLY A 45 7.10 10.52 -1.85
N MET A 46 6.55 10.30 -0.65
CA MET A 46 7.43 10.46 0.51
C MET A 46 8.54 9.46 0.29
N VAL A 47 9.76 9.96 0.17
CA VAL A 47 10.96 9.13 0.24
C VAL A 47 10.95 8.59 1.66
N ASP A 48 10.30 7.43 1.85
CA ASP A 48 10.86 6.45 2.76
C ASP A 48 12.33 6.32 2.33
N ASP A 49 13.25 6.49 3.28
CA ASP A 49 14.69 6.63 3.06
C ASP A 49 15.33 5.53 2.20
N GLN A 50 14.59 4.48 1.81
CA GLN A 50 15.10 3.37 1.01
C GLN A 50 14.33 3.08 -0.28
N HIS A 51 13.03 3.43 -0.43
CA HIS A 51 12.25 3.02 -1.61
C HIS A 51 11.15 4.03 -2.02
N ARG A 52 11.19 4.46 -3.29
CA ARG A 52 10.13 5.26 -3.92
C ARG A 52 9.12 4.34 -4.61
N TRP A 53 7.89 4.30 -4.10
CA TRP A 53 6.77 3.57 -4.72
C TRP A 53 6.41 4.22 -6.06
N ALA A 54 6.20 3.42 -7.12
CA ALA A 54 5.73 3.95 -8.41
C ALA A 54 4.29 4.47 -8.27
N VAL A 55 3.50 3.70 -7.54
CA VAL A 55 2.08 3.89 -7.29
C VAL A 55 1.70 3.20 -5.98
N GLU A 56 0.84 3.84 -5.19
CA GLU A 56 0.30 3.31 -3.93
C GLU A 56 -1.15 3.77 -3.76
N CYS A 57 -2.01 2.92 -3.22
CA CYS A 57 -3.38 3.27 -2.85
C CYS A 57 -3.43 4.19 -1.64
N HIS A 58 -4.48 5.02 -1.57
CA HIS A 58 -4.63 5.99 -0.48
C HIS A 58 -5.13 5.36 0.82
N ASP A 59 -5.25 6.22 1.83
CA ASP A 59 -5.85 5.89 3.11
C ASP A 59 -7.25 5.26 2.96
N GLY A 60 -7.42 4.07 3.52
CA GLY A 60 -8.67 3.31 3.46
C GLY A 60 -8.91 2.59 2.12
N GLU A 61 -7.98 2.71 1.18
CA GLU A 61 -8.03 2.02 -0.10
C GLU A 61 -7.12 0.79 -0.14
N ALA A 62 -7.56 -0.24 -0.85
CA ALA A 62 -6.77 -1.42 -1.17
C ALA A 62 -6.55 -1.53 -2.67
N MET A 63 -5.42 -2.12 -3.05
CA MET A 63 -5.20 -2.50 -4.43
C MET A 63 -6.14 -3.66 -4.77
N ILE A 64 -6.84 -3.52 -5.89
CA ILE A 64 -7.77 -4.53 -6.41
C ILE A 64 -7.41 -4.95 -7.82
N GLY A 65 -6.40 -4.35 -8.45
CA GLY A 65 -5.95 -4.76 -9.77
C GLY A 65 -4.80 -3.92 -10.29
N PHE A 66 -4.24 -4.36 -11.41
CA PHE A 66 -3.17 -3.67 -12.13
C PHE A 66 -3.40 -3.78 -13.63
N LEU A 67 -2.80 -2.86 -14.38
CA LEU A 67 -2.67 -2.97 -15.82
C LEU A 67 -1.23 -3.35 -16.17
N GLN A 68 -1.06 -4.26 -17.11
CA GLN A 68 0.25 -4.75 -17.52
C GLN A 68 1.13 -3.63 -18.08
N GLN A 69 2.40 -3.58 -17.67
CA GLN A 69 3.48 -2.68 -18.16
C GLN A 69 3.28 -1.18 -17.97
N THR A 70 2.06 -0.72 -17.75
CA THR A 70 1.82 0.63 -17.28
C THR A 70 1.92 0.60 -15.76
N ASP A 71 2.69 1.51 -15.17
CA ASP A 71 2.71 1.81 -13.74
C ASP A 71 1.30 2.34 -13.27
N THR A 72 0.25 1.55 -13.53
CA THR A 72 -1.16 1.87 -13.31
C THR A 72 -1.77 0.78 -12.46
N LEU A 73 -2.34 1.19 -11.34
CA LEU A 73 -3.05 0.31 -10.44
C LEU A 73 -4.49 0.76 -10.26
N TRP A 74 -5.31 -0.20 -9.84
CA TRP A 74 -6.69 0.01 -9.47
C TRP A 74 -6.79 -0.08 -7.95
N CYS A 75 -7.19 1.02 -7.34
CA CYS A 75 -7.51 1.12 -5.92
C CYS A 75 -9.01 1.12 -5.72
N LYS A 76 -9.42 0.70 -4.54
CA LYS A 76 -10.81 0.84 -4.10
C LYS A 76 -10.86 1.10 -2.62
N PHE A 77 -11.77 1.97 -2.20
CA PHE A 77 -12.07 2.16 -0.78
C PHE A 77 -12.71 0.89 -0.19
N MET A 78 -11.96 0.18 0.66
CA MET A 78 -12.35 -1.13 1.19
C MET A 78 -12.56 -1.13 2.70
N PHE A 79 -12.14 -0.06 3.39
CA PHE A 79 -12.10 -0.03 4.86
C PHE A 79 -12.93 1.12 5.45
N PRO A 80 -14.27 1.12 5.32
CA PRO A 80 -15.15 2.19 5.81
C PRO A 80 -15.08 2.42 7.33
N LYS A 81 -14.64 1.42 8.09
CA LYS A 81 -14.49 1.49 9.56
C LYS A 81 -13.07 1.79 10.03
N LYS A 82 -12.12 1.94 9.11
CA LYS A 82 -10.75 2.34 9.45
C LYS A 82 -10.77 3.78 9.97
N LYS A 83 -9.92 4.07 10.97
CA LYS A 83 -9.72 5.45 11.42
C LYS A 83 -8.99 6.25 10.32
N PRO A 84 -9.46 7.46 9.96
CA PRO A 84 -8.80 8.27 8.96
C PRO A 84 -7.41 8.69 9.45
N THR A 85 -6.42 8.66 8.56
CA THR A 85 -5.09 9.23 8.81
C THR A 85 -5.01 10.70 8.41
N PHE A 86 -6.11 11.27 7.88
CA PHE A 86 -6.17 12.64 7.36
C PHE A 86 -5.10 12.91 6.28
N GLY A 87 -4.80 11.90 5.48
CA GLY A 87 -3.79 11.99 4.42
C GLY A 87 -2.34 11.94 4.93
N ILE A 88 -2.12 11.72 6.23
CA ILE A 88 -0.79 11.54 6.80
C ILE A 88 -0.31 10.14 6.46
N TYR A 89 0.88 10.07 5.86
CA TYR A 89 1.60 8.84 5.54
C TYR A 89 2.47 8.40 6.74
N PRO A 90 2.62 7.07 7.01
CA PRO A 90 2.04 5.94 6.30
C PRO A 90 0.53 5.78 6.55
N TYR A 91 -0.19 5.29 5.55
CA TYR A 91 -1.65 5.10 5.62
C TYR A 91 -2.08 3.90 6.49
N TYR A 92 -1.18 2.95 6.70
CA TYR A 92 -1.40 1.73 7.47
C TYR A 92 -0.29 1.56 8.50
N ASP A 93 -0.64 1.04 9.68
CA ASP A 93 0.26 1.00 10.84
C ASP A 93 1.49 0.09 10.62
N TYR A 94 1.34 -0.97 9.82
CA TYR A 94 2.39 -1.96 9.60
C TYR A 94 2.39 -2.41 8.13
N CYS A 95 3.55 -2.30 7.48
CA CYS A 95 3.73 -2.76 6.11
C CYS A 95 5.09 -3.46 5.96
N ASN A 96 5.08 -4.53 5.16
CA ASN A 96 6.25 -5.27 4.74
C ASN A 96 6.46 -5.11 3.24
N VAL A 97 7.72 -5.16 2.81
CA VAL A 97 8.08 -5.10 1.40
C VAL A 97 8.42 -6.51 0.93
N ARG A 98 7.88 -6.90 -0.22
CA ARG A 98 8.15 -8.18 -0.88
C ARG A 98 8.91 -7.98 -2.17
N ASN A 99 9.92 -8.82 -2.39
CA ASN A 99 10.72 -8.79 -3.60
C ASN A 99 10.17 -9.76 -4.65
N LEU A 100 9.55 -9.20 -5.69
CA LEU A 100 8.98 -9.96 -6.80
C LEU A 100 10.04 -10.41 -7.82
N ALA A 101 11.33 -10.15 -7.56
CA ALA A 101 12.38 -10.61 -8.45
C ALA A 101 12.37 -12.15 -8.56
N PRO A 102 12.70 -12.71 -9.74
CA PRO A 102 12.68 -14.15 -10.00
C PRO A 102 13.58 -14.97 -9.07
N THR A 103 14.59 -14.33 -8.49
CA THR A 103 15.52 -14.92 -7.51
C THR A 103 14.86 -15.16 -6.15
N TYR A 104 14.04 -14.21 -5.69
CA TYR A 104 13.43 -14.24 -4.35
C TYR A 104 12.02 -14.84 -4.34
N LYS A 105 11.25 -14.65 -5.41
CA LYS A 105 9.93 -15.25 -5.62
C LYS A 105 8.92 -14.96 -4.50
N GLU A 106 8.97 -13.78 -3.91
CA GLU A 106 8.07 -13.37 -2.82
C GLU A 106 6.74 -12.85 -3.37
N PHE A 107 6.02 -13.68 -4.11
CA PHE A 107 4.81 -13.30 -4.86
C PHE A 107 3.57 -13.08 -3.99
N TYR A 108 3.64 -13.33 -2.68
CA TYR A 108 2.52 -13.25 -1.75
C TYR A 108 2.84 -12.29 -0.61
N CYS A 109 1.83 -11.57 -0.13
CA CYS A 109 1.98 -10.75 1.08
C CYS A 109 2.15 -11.62 2.33
N TYR A 110 1.40 -12.73 2.39
CA TYR A 110 1.55 -13.75 3.43
C TYR A 110 2.89 -14.47 3.30
N ASP A 111 3.58 -14.61 4.43
CA ASP A 111 4.86 -15.28 4.55
C ASP A 111 4.79 -16.38 5.59
N LYS A 112 5.04 -17.59 5.11
CA LYS A 112 5.01 -18.81 5.91
C LYS A 112 6.04 -18.83 7.04
N TYR A 113 7.14 -18.08 6.92
CA TYR A 113 8.18 -18.03 7.94
C TYR A 113 7.84 -17.05 9.07
N TYR A 114 7.09 -15.99 8.76
CA TYR A 114 6.64 -14.98 9.71
C TYR A 114 5.11 -14.79 9.63
N PRO A 115 4.33 -15.83 9.97
CA PRO A 115 2.88 -15.80 9.78
C PRO A 115 2.17 -14.80 10.69
N SER A 116 2.65 -14.56 11.91
CA SER A 116 2.07 -13.57 12.84
C SER A 116 2.07 -12.15 12.27
N ASP A 117 3.11 -11.85 11.49
CA ASP A 117 3.41 -10.50 11.01
C ASP A 117 2.77 -10.27 9.64
N SER A 118 2.65 -11.34 8.85
CA SER A 118 2.15 -11.32 7.47
C SER A 118 0.71 -11.82 7.30
N TYR A 119 0.08 -12.34 8.35
CA TYR A 119 -1.35 -12.65 8.33
C TYR A 119 -2.18 -11.38 8.18
N ASP A 120 -3.27 -11.47 7.41
CA ASP A 120 -4.14 -10.35 7.07
C ASP A 120 -3.37 -9.18 6.44
N THR A 121 -2.41 -9.49 5.56
CA THR A 121 -1.71 -8.49 4.76
C THR A 121 -2.18 -8.50 3.32
N PHE A 122 -2.26 -7.33 2.72
CA PHE A 122 -2.76 -7.10 1.36
C PHE A 122 -1.89 -6.07 0.65
N VAL A 123 -1.95 -6.07 -0.68
CA VAL A 123 -1.13 -5.20 -1.51
C VAL A 123 -1.70 -3.78 -1.51
N THR A 124 -0.82 -2.81 -1.28
CA THR A 124 -1.16 -1.38 -1.34
C THR A 124 -0.40 -0.64 -2.40
N GLY A 125 0.76 -1.14 -2.86
CA GLY A 125 1.56 -0.44 -3.84
C GLY A 125 2.62 -1.33 -4.50
N ILE A 126 3.17 -0.81 -5.59
CA ILE A 126 4.22 -1.45 -6.38
C ILE A 126 5.34 -0.43 -6.59
N SER A 127 6.59 -0.86 -6.46
CA SER A 127 7.75 0.00 -6.70
C SER A 127 7.99 0.17 -8.19
N LYS A 128 8.57 1.32 -8.56
CA LYS A 128 9.09 1.48 -9.92
C LYS A 128 10.34 0.63 -10.07
N ASP A 129 10.57 0.14 -11.27
CA ASP A 129 11.90 -0.30 -11.67
C ASP A 129 12.86 0.88 -11.56
N GLN A 130 13.77 0.77 -10.61
CA GLN A 130 14.92 1.65 -10.58
C GLN A 130 16.01 1.01 -11.44
N PRO A 131 16.67 1.78 -12.32
CA PRO A 131 17.77 1.26 -13.13
C PRO A 131 18.92 0.68 -12.27
N SER A 132 18.98 1.02 -10.99
CA SER A 132 19.96 0.53 -10.00
C SER A 132 19.45 -0.60 -9.09
N SER A 133 18.15 -0.92 -9.09
CA SER A 133 17.58 -1.96 -8.23
C SER A 133 16.91 -3.04 -9.09
N PRO A 134 17.46 -4.26 -9.14
CA PRO A 134 16.99 -5.33 -10.03
C PRO A 134 15.69 -6.01 -9.53
N GLY A 135 14.82 -5.29 -8.81
CA GLY A 135 13.67 -5.86 -8.16
C GLY A 135 12.44 -4.98 -8.23
N HIS A 136 11.38 -5.52 -8.83
CA HIS A 136 10.04 -5.01 -8.62
C HIS A 136 9.63 -5.41 -7.21
N MET A 137 9.29 -4.43 -6.39
CA MET A 137 8.88 -4.63 -5.02
C MET A 137 7.38 -4.39 -4.89
N MET A 138 6.78 -5.11 -3.96
CA MET A 138 5.37 -5.00 -3.64
C MET A 138 5.24 -4.59 -2.17
N LYS A 139 4.45 -3.55 -1.91
CA LYS A 139 4.11 -3.11 -0.57
C LYS A 139 2.92 -3.90 -0.07
N CYS A 140 3.10 -4.60 1.04
CA CYS A 140 2.07 -5.39 1.70
C CYS A 140 1.78 -4.81 3.07
N CYS A 141 0.60 -4.22 3.27
CA CYS A 141 0.22 -3.63 4.54
C CYS A 141 -0.76 -4.52 5.30
N LYS A 142 -0.73 -4.43 6.63
CA LYS A 142 -1.67 -5.13 7.50
C LYS A 142 -3.04 -4.50 7.41
N LEU A 143 -4.07 -5.34 7.38
CA LEU A 143 -5.46 -4.92 7.42
C LEU A 143 -5.73 -4.11 8.70
N PRO A 144 -6.60 -3.08 8.61
CA PRO A 144 -7.06 -2.36 9.80
C PRO A 144 -7.75 -3.29 10.78
N TYR A 145 -7.76 -2.91 12.07
CA TYR A 145 -8.38 -3.70 13.12
C TYR A 145 -9.83 -4.12 12.79
N GLY A 146 -10.11 -5.42 12.97
CA GLY A 146 -11.39 -6.07 12.73
C GLY A 146 -11.66 -6.46 11.27
N TYR A 147 -10.76 -6.15 10.34
CA TYR A 147 -10.81 -6.67 8.98
C TYR A 147 -9.92 -7.90 8.85
N HIS A 148 -10.41 -8.89 8.11
CA HIS A 148 -9.77 -10.19 7.94
C HIS A 148 -9.87 -10.68 6.50
N LEU A 149 -8.88 -11.47 6.08
CA LEU A 149 -8.89 -12.18 4.81
C LEU A 149 -9.40 -13.61 5.02
N ASP A 150 -10.32 -14.03 4.16
CA ASP A 150 -10.72 -15.43 4.10
C ASP A 150 -9.84 -16.18 3.10
N TYR A 151 -8.73 -16.70 3.60
CA TYR A 151 -7.75 -17.43 2.79
C TYR A 151 -8.31 -18.71 2.13
N SER A 152 -9.44 -19.25 2.62
CA SER A 152 -10.04 -20.46 2.07
C SER A 152 -10.77 -20.23 0.74
N ARG A 153 -11.11 -18.97 0.46
CA ARG A 153 -11.85 -18.55 -0.74
C ARG A 153 -11.03 -17.62 -1.64
N CYS A 154 -9.71 -17.62 -1.53
CA CYS A 154 -8.88 -16.86 -2.45
C CYS A 154 -8.98 -17.43 -3.87
N GLU A 155 -9.00 -16.53 -4.84
CA GLU A 155 -9.04 -16.84 -6.26
C GLU A 155 -7.77 -16.32 -6.93
N TYR A 156 -7.37 -16.99 -8.01
CA TYR A 156 -6.31 -16.52 -8.89
C TYR A 156 -6.94 -15.95 -10.16
N LYS A 157 -6.58 -14.71 -10.48
CA LYS A 157 -6.93 -14.08 -11.76
C LYS A 157 -5.68 -14.05 -12.64
N TYR A 158 -5.75 -14.64 -13.82
CA TYR A 158 -4.64 -14.70 -14.77
C TYR A 158 -4.71 -13.54 -15.77
N ASN A 159 -3.55 -13.01 -16.13
CA ASN A 159 -3.41 -11.91 -17.08
C ASN A 159 -3.09 -12.39 -18.52
N HIS A 160 -3.38 -13.65 -18.80
CA HIS A 160 -3.17 -14.27 -20.09
C HIS A 160 -4.30 -15.25 -20.38
N ASP A 161 -4.50 -15.53 -21.66
CA ASP A 161 -5.48 -16.53 -22.10
C ASP A 161 -4.95 -17.96 -21.96
N LYS A 162 -5.75 -18.96 -22.35
CA LYS A 162 -5.37 -20.38 -22.29
C LYS A 162 -4.18 -20.75 -23.18
N PHE A 163 -3.85 -19.91 -24.17
CA PHE A 163 -2.71 -20.09 -25.05
C PHE A 163 -1.44 -19.41 -24.50
N GLY A 164 -1.57 -18.70 -23.38
CA GLY A 164 -0.51 -17.96 -22.71
C GLY A 164 -0.30 -16.56 -23.29
N GLU A 165 -1.08 -16.16 -24.28
CA GLU A 165 -1.01 -14.82 -24.85
C GLU A 165 -1.43 -13.84 -23.77
N MET A 166 -0.52 -12.94 -23.42
CA MET A 166 -0.80 -11.85 -22.50
C MET A 166 -1.88 -10.98 -23.12
N TYR A 167 -2.84 -10.56 -22.30
CA TYR A 167 -3.81 -9.58 -22.77
C TYR A 167 -3.07 -8.27 -23.06
N ASP A 168 -3.06 -7.85 -24.32
CA ASP A 168 -2.22 -6.74 -24.75
C ASP A 168 -2.62 -5.39 -24.11
N GLU A 169 -1.64 -4.48 -24.09
CA GLU A 169 -1.75 -3.12 -23.54
C GLU A 169 -2.75 -2.23 -24.30
N HIS A 170 -3.12 -2.59 -25.54
CA HIS A 170 -4.06 -1.82 -26.35
C HIS A 170 -5.51 -2.20 -26.04
N ASN A 171 -5.74 -3.42 -25.54
CA ASN A 171 -7.08 -4.00 -25.33
C ASN A 171 -7.59 -3.93 -23.88
N MET A 172 -6.97 -3.12 -23.01
CA MET A 172 -7.51 -2.70 -21.70
C MET A 172 -7.91 -3.82 -20.72
N TRP A 173 -7.33 -5.01 -20.81
CA TRP A 173 -7.71 -6.10 -19.91
C TRP A 173 -7.06 -5.90 -18.54
N VAL A 174 -7.88 -5.52 -17.58
CA VAL A 174 -7.44 -5.32 -16.20
C VAL A 174 -7.54 -6.65 -15.47
N THR A 175 -6.41 -7.14 -14.96
CA THR A 175 -6.46 -8.18 -13.93
C THR A 175 -6.97 -7.54 -12.65
N LYS A 176 -8.28 -7.67 -12.42
CA LYS A 176 -9.00 -7.04 -11.31
C LYS A 176 -9.70 -8.10 -10.45
N CYS A 177 -9.61 -7.93 -9.14
CA CYS A 177 -10.36 -8.68 -8.16
C CYS A 177 -11.85 -8.32 -8.22
N ASP A 178 -12.69 -9.28 -7.84
CA ASP A 178 -14.14 -9.08 -7.76
C ASP A 178 -14.54 -8.13 -6.63
N ARG A 179 -15.83 -7.80 -6.57
CA ARG A 179 -16.38 -6.98 -5.48
C ARG A 179 -16.10 -7.66 -4.14
N ASP A 180 -15.56 -6.89 -3.20
CA ASP A 180 -15.19 -7.32 -1.84
C ASP A 180 -13.93 -8.20 -1.75
N PHE A 181 -13.18 -8.32 -2.84
CA PHE A 181 -11.87 -8.98 -2.85
C PHE A 181 -10.76 -7.93 -2.89
N VAL A 182 -9.68 -8.23 -2.18
CA VAL A 182 -8.45 -7.41 -2.21
C VAL A 182 -7.30 -8.25 -2.74
N LEU A 183 -6.34 -7.57 -3.36
CA LEU A 183 -5.15 -8.19 -3.92
C LEU A 183 -4.20 -8.56 -2.77
N THR A 184 -3.79 -9.83 -2.69
CA THR A 184 -2.92 -10.36 -1.61
C THR A 184 -1.60 -10.93 -2.14
N GLY A 185 -1.46 -10.99 -3.46
CA GLY A 185 -0.24 -11.45 -4.12
C GLY A 185 -0.26 -11.16 -5.62
N ILE A 186 0.92 -11.06 -6.20
CA ILE A 186 1.13 -10.85 -7.62
C ILE A 186 2.30 -11.72 -8.07
N GLY A 187 2.05 -12.53 -9.10
CA GLY A 187 3.08 -13.34 -9.72
C GLY A 187 3.68 -12.71 -10.96
N ARG A 188 4.97 -12.97 -11.16
CA ARG A 188 5.69 -12.62 -12.38
C ARG A 188 6.32 -13.83 -13.03
N ALA A 189 6.33 -13.85 -14.35
CA ALA A 189 6.99 -14.88 -15.13
C ALA A 189 7.52 -14.31 -16.46
N ILE A 190 8.43 -15.05 -17.08
CA ILE A 190 8.98 -14.70 -18.39
C ILE A 190 7.88 -14.88 -19.43
N ASN A 191 7.70 -13.88 -20.28
CA ASN A 191 6.82 -13.97 -21.43
C ASN A 191 7.52 -14.77 -22.56
N PRO A 192 7.00 -15.95 -22.95
CA PRO A 192 7.69 -16.78 -23.94
C PRO A 192 7.63 -16.23 -25.37
N TRP A 193 6.79 -15.22 -25.65
CA TRP A 193 6.71 -14.56 -26.96
C TRP A 193 7.62 -13.34 -27.10
N ARG A 194 7.87 -12.59 -26.01
CA ARG A 194 8.74 -11.39 -26.01
C ARG A 194 10.21 -11.69 -25.70
N GLY A 195 10.53 -12.90 -25.21
CA GLY A 195 11.90 -13.35 -24.96
C GLY A 195 12.34 -13.22 -23.51
N ILE A 196 13.61 -13.54 -23.24
CA ILE A 196 14.16 -13.80 -21.88
C ILE A 196 14.27 -12.54 -21.01
N ALA A 197 14.18 -11.34 -21.60
CA ALA A 197 14.41 -10.08 -20.89
C ALA A 197 13.16 -9.49 -20.22
N ASP A 198 11.96 -9.90 -20.65
CA ASP A 198 10.71 -9.25 -20.23
C ASP A 198 9.95 -10.13 -19.23
N TYR A 199 9.94 -9.69 -17.96
CA TYR A 199 9.13 -10.28 -16.91
C TYR A 199 7.79 -9.56 -16.82
N ASP A 200 6.71 -10.26 -17.12
CA ASP A 200 5.35 -9.75 -17.06
C ASP A 200 4.66 -10.18 -15.76
N TYR A 201 3.66 -9.39 -15.33
CA TYR A 201 2.72 -9.82 -14.31
C TYR A 201 1.73 -10.80 -14.92
N VAL A 202 1.68 -12.01 -14.36
CA VAL A 202 1.01 -13.16 -15.01
C VAL A 202 -0.26 -13.57 -14.26
N TRP A 203 -0.29 -13.34 -12.96
CA TRP A 203 -1.45 -13.62 -12.12
C TRP A 203 -1.53 -12.70 -10.91
N ALA A 204 -2.74 -12.51 -10.41
CA ALA A 204 -3.05 -11.89 -9.14
C ALA A 204 -3.74 -12.90 -8.22
N GLN A 205 -3.41 -12.89 -6.93
CA GLN A 205 -4.21 -13.56 -5.91
C GLN A 205 -5.17 -12.53 -5.30
N CYS A 206 -6.45 -12.85 -5.32
CA CYS A 206 -7.52 -12.04 -4.78
C CYS A 206 -8.18 -12.82 -3.64
N CYS A 207 -8.25 -12.25 -2.45
CA CYS A 207 -8.91 -12.88 -1.30
C CYS A 207 -10.10 -12.04 -0.84
N PRO A 208 -11.21 -12.68 -0.43
CA PRO A 208 -12.36 -11.96 0.08
C PRO A 208 -12.02 -11.31 1.42
N LEU A 209 -12.48 -10.08 1.55
CA LEU A 209 -12.37 -9.27 2.76
C LEU A 209 -13.67 -9.35 3.55
N PHE A 210 -13.58 -9.53 4.86
CA PHE A 210 -14.73 -9.41 5.75
C PHE A 210 -14.36 -8.62 7.01
N TYR A 211 -15.39 -8.11 7.69
CA TYR A 211 -15.24 -7.37 8.94
C TYR A 211 -15.88 -8.16 10.09
N ASP A 212 -15.05 -8.59 11.02
CA ASP A 212 -15.47 -9.20 12.28
C ASP A 212 -14.46 -8.84 13.39
N PRO A 213 -14.75 -7.87 14.26
CA PRO A 213 -13.82 -7.45 15.30
C PRO A 213 -13.65 -8.50 16.42
N ALA A 214 -14.51 -9.52 16.48
CA ALA A 214 -14.41 -10.63 17.42
C ALA A 214 -13.68 -11.84 16.84
N TYR A 215 -13.29 -11.79 15.56
CA TYR A 215 -12.59 -12.89 14.92
C TYR A 215 -11.21 -13.10 15.55
N VAL A 216 -10.99 -14.31 16.05
CA VAL A 216 -9.71 -14.73 16.61
C VAL A 216 -8.99 -15.56 15.57
N SER A 217 -7.93 -15.02 14.99
CA SER A 217 -7.07 -15.77 14.08
C SER A 217 -6.39 -16.92 14.82
N LEU A 218 -6.53 -18.14 14.31
CA LEU A 218 -5.79 -19.30 14.81
C LEU A 218 -4.26 -19.17 14.61
N PHE A 219 -3.84 -18.27 13.72
CA PHE A 219 -2.42 -17.98 13.42
C PHE A 219 -1.85 -16.84 14.25
N ALA A 220 -2.69 -16.08 14.95
CA ALA A 220 -2.23 -15.23 16.02
C ALA A 220 -1.81 -16.16 17.16
N GLY A 221 -0.53 -16.56 17.18
CA GLY A 221 0.06 -17.21 18.34
C GLY A 221 -0.30 -16.43 19.62
N PRO A 222 -0.30 -17.08 20.79
CA PRO A 222 -0.78 -16.45 22.03
C PRO A 222 -0.10 -15.10 22.17
N VAL A 223 -0.87 -14.03 21.95
CA VAL A 223 -0.41 -12.67 22.17
C VAL A 223 -0.02 -12.68 23.63
N ALA A 224 1.28 -12.71 23.90
CA ALA A 224 1.79 -12.67 25.26
C ALA A 224 1.10 -11.46 25.88
N ALA A 225 0.13 -11.71 26.75
CA ALA A 225 -0.68 -10.67 27.34
C ALA A 225 0.33 -9.77 28.04
N SER A 226 0.58 -8.61 27.44
CA SER A 226 1.43 -7.59 28.04
C SER A 226 0.61 -7.09 29.23
N SER A 227 0.71 -7.82 30.33
CA SER A 227 0.25 -7.40 31.62
C SER A 227 1.06 -6.15 31.91
N LYS A 228 0.44 -4.99 31.70
CA LYS A 228 0.84 -3.75 32.36
C LYS A 228 0.85 -4.08 33.84
N VAL A 229 2.02 -4.44 34.36
CA VAL A 229 2.31 -4.42 35.78
C VAL A 229 2.28 -2.95 36.14
N THR A 230 1.11 -2.50 36.58
CA THR A 230 0.95 -1.23 37.27
C THR A 230 1.78 -1.33 38.54
N SER A 231 3.05 -0.92 38.49
CA SER A 231 3.87 -0.79 39.70
C SER A 231 3.26 0.34 40.53
N ALA A 232 2.47 -0.03 41.52
CA ALA A 232 2.08 0.88 42.57
C ALA A 232 3.35 1.35 43.29
N ASN A 233 3.71 2.62 43.10
CA ASN A 233 4.68 3.31 43.93
C ASN A 233 4.11 3.37 45.36
N SER A 234 4.50 2.42 46.21
CA SER A 234 4.28 2.50 47.64
C SER A 234 5.32 3.43 48.24
N THR A 235 4.89 4.63 48.61
CA THR A 235 5.63 5.60 49.40
C THR A 235 5.93 5.00 50.78
N ALA A 236 7.17 4.58 51.02
CA ALA A 236 7.63 4.13 52.33
C ALA A 236 8.19 5.32 53.12
N THR A 237 7.40 5.80 54.07
CA THR A 237 7.74 6.81 55.06
C THR A 237 8.78 6.24 56.03
N ALA A 238 10.00 6.77 56.04
CA ALA A 238 11.05 6.38 56.99
C ALA A 238 10.84 7.08 58.33
N ALA A 239 10.49 6.31 59.37
CA ALA A 239 10.37 6.79 60.74
C ALA A 239 11.73 6.77 61.46
N HIS A 240 12.05 7.91 62.05
CA HIS A 240 13.21 8.25 62.86
C HIS A 240 13.23 7.50 64.21
N ARG A 241 14.38 6.94 64.61
CA ARG A 241 14.60 6.38 65.97
C ARG A 241 15.82 7.05 66.61
N PRO A 242 15.71 7.63 67.83
CA PRO A 242 16.84 8.26 68.50
C PRO A 242 17.73 7.21 69.20
N LYS A 243 19.03 7.50 69.26
CA LYS A 243 20.03 6.72 70.00
C LYS A 243 20.06 7.19 71.45
N GLY A 244 19.98 6.23 72.37
CA GLY A 244 20.62 6.30 73.69
C GLY A 244 21.93 5.52 73.64
#